data_AF-A0A140D5H5-F1
#
_entry.id   AF-A0A140D5H5-F1
#
_cell.length_a   1.000
_cell.length_b   1.000
_cell.length_c   1.000
_cell.angle_alpha   90.00
_cell.angle_beta   90.00
_cell.angle_gamma   90.00
#
_symmetry.space_group_name_H-M   'P 1'
#
loop_
_entity.id
_entity.type
_entity.pdbx_description
1 polymer ?
#
loop_
_entity_poly.entity_id
_entity_poly.type
_entity_poly.pdbx_seq_one_letter_code
_entity_poly.pdbx_strand_id
1 'polypeptide(L)' 'PVRPSVAVDGGMLRGEDDLTYKLADIIKAHQNVRRLEQEGAPGHVIEEFETLLQWHVATYMDNDLP' A
#
# COMPACT_ATOMS: atom_id res chain seq x y z
N PRO A 1 13.93 -6.67 -14.81
CA PRO A 1 12.93 -7.76 -14.90
C PRO A 1 11.69 -7.40 -14.08
N VAL A 2 10.72 -6.73 -14.73
CA VAL A 2 9.48 -6.24 -14.13
C VAL A 2 8.42 -7.30 -14.39
N ARG A 3 8.38 -8.27 -13.46
CA ARG A 3 7.43 -9.38 -13.26
C ARG A 3 6.75 -9.97 -14.52
N PRO A 4 7.22 -11.12 -15.04
CA PRO A 4 6.39 -11.96 -15.87
C PRO A 4 5.39 -12.73 -14.99
N SER A 5 4.10 -12.64 -15.28
CA SER A 5 3.04 -13.42 -14.63
C SER A 5 3.27 -14.91 -14.90
N VAL A 6 3.34 -15.74 -13.86
CA VAL A 6 3.51 -17.19 -13.99
C VAL A 6 2.38 -17.89 -13.24
N ALA A 7 1.44 -18.44 -14.00
CA ALA A 7 0.49 -19.42 -13.51
C ALA A 7 1.21 -20.78 -13.40
N VAL A 8 1.31 -21.35 -12.19
CA VAL A 8 1.70 -22.75 -12.02
C VAL A 8 0.77 -23.42 -11.04
N ASP A 9 0.09 -24.42 -11.58
CA ASP A 9 -0.67 -25.45 -10.89
C ASP A 9 0.16 -26.06 -9.75
N GLY A 10 -0.36 -26.00 -8.52
CA GLY A 10 0.23 -26.66 -7.36
C GLY A 10 1.39 -25.94 -6.66
N GLY A 11 1.08 -25.00 -5.75
CA GLY A 11 1.92 -24.76 -4.57
C GLY A 11 2.62 -23.40 -4.41
N MET A 12 2.28 -22.37 -5.19
CA MET A 12 2.91 -21.03 -5.09
C MET A 12 1.86 -19.90 -4.98
N LEU A 13 0.94 -19.98 -4.01
CA LEU A 13 -0.18 -19.03 -3.88
C LEU A 13 -0.01 -17.95 -2.81
N ARG A 14 1.17 -17.81 -2.17
CA ARG A 14 1.31 -16.90 -1.01
C ARG A 14 2.10 -15.61 -1.30
N GLY A 15 3.12 -15.65 -2.16
CA GLY A 15 4.00 -14.49 -2.41
C GLY A 15 3.48 -13.42 -3.39
N GLU A 16 2.68 -13.79 -4.40
CA GLU A 16 2.01 -12.81 -5.29
C GLU A 16 0.77 -12.19 -4.64
N ASP A 17 0.11 -12.95 -3.76
CA ASP A 17 -1.14 -12.59 -3.11
C ASP A 17 -0.92 -11.48 -2.06
N ASP A 18 0.05 -11.65 -1.16
CA ASP A 18 0.36 -10.67 -0.11
C ASP A 18 0.72 -9.29 -0.68
N LEU A 19 1.51 -9.27 -1.75
CA LEU A 19 1.91 -8.01 -2.40
C LEU A 19 0.72 -7.33 -3.11
N THR A 20 -0.22 -8.11 -3.65
CA THR A 20 -1.43 -7.59 -4.27
C THR A 20 -2.37 -6.99 -3.23
N TYR A 21 -2.54 -7.67 -2.08
CA TYR A 21 -3.29 -7.13 -0.95
C TYR A 21 -2.67 -5.85 -0.38
N LYS A 22 -1.34 -5.83 -0.18
CA LYS A 22 -0.65 -4.63 0.31
C LYS A 22 -0.78 -3.45 -0.66
N LEU A 23 -0.77 -3.71 -1.97
CA LEU A 23 -1.02 -2.68 -2.98
C LEU A 23 -2.45 -2.13 -2.92
N ALA A 24 -3.44 -3.00 -2.68
CA ALA A 24 -4.82 -2.56 -2.49
C ALA A 24 -4.96 -1.64 -1.26
N ASP A 25 -4.24 -1.93 -0.17
CA ASP A 25 -4.25 -1.08 1.02
C ASP A 25 -3.54 0.26 0.79
N ILE A 26 -2.44 0.29 0.02
CA ILE A 26 -1.80 1.54 -0.42
C ILE A 26 -2.79 2.42 -1.19
N ILE A 27 -3.52 1.83 -2.14
CA ILE A 27 -4.49 2.58 -2.96
C ILE A 27 -5.61 3.16 -2.10
N LYS A 28 -6.16 2.39 -1.15
CA LYS A 28 -7.19 2.87 -0.23
C LYS A 28 -6.67 4.00 0.67
N ALA A 29 -5.48 3.84 1.24
CA ALA A 29 -4.85 4.87 2.08
C ALA A 29 -4.62 6.17 1.30
N HIS A 30 -4.13 6.07 0.06
CA HIS A 30 -3.93 7.21 -0.83
C HIS A 30 -5.24 7.93 -1.18
N GLN A 31 -6.30 7.17 -1.50
CA GLN A 31 -7.62 7.75 -1.75
C GLN A 31 -8.15 8.50 -0.52
N ASN A 32 -7.90 7.99 0.68
CA ASN A 32 -8.35 8.65 1.90
C ASN A 32 -7.60 9.96 2.16
N VAL A 33 -6.27 10.01 1.97
CA VAL A 33 -5.50 11.27 2.04
C VAL A 33 -6.08 12.30 1.08
N ARG A 34 -6.27 11.94 -0.21
CA ARG A 34 -6.84 12.85 -1.20
C ARG A 34 -8.24 13.34 -0.85
N ARG A 35 -9.08 12.49 -0.26
CA ARG A 35 -10.41 12.87 0.19
C ARG A 35 -10.34 13.89 1.33
N LEU A 36 -9.47 13.65 2.31
CA LEU A 36 -9.27 14.57 3.44
C LEU A 36 -8.75 15.94 2.99
N GLU A 37 -7.82 15.97 2.03
CA GLU A 37 -7.37 17.21 1.39
C GLU A 37 -8.53 17.96 0.71
N GLN A 38 -9.36 17.25 -0.06
CA GLN A 38 -10.49 17.84 -0.79
C GLN A 38 -11.60 18.35 0.14
N GLU A 39 -11.84 17.67 1.25
CA GLU A 39 -12.82 18.07 2.27
C GLU A 39 -12.30 19.18 3.19
N GLY A 40 -11.03 19.58 3.07
CA GLY A 40 -10.43 20.61 3.91
C GLY A 40 -10.24 20.15 5.36
N ALA A 41 -9.91 18.87 5.57
CA ALA A 41 -9.61 18.36 6.89
C ALA A 41 -8.45 19.14 7.55
N PRO A 42 -8.40 19.22 8.89
CA PRO A 42 -7.28 19.86 9.59
C PRO A 42 -5.93 19.24 9.19
N GLY A 43 -4.90 20.08 9.06
CA GLY A 43 -3.58 19.65 8.58
C GLY A 43 -2.98 18.47 9.35
N HIS A 44 -3.07 18.50 10.69
CA HIS A 44 -2.57 17.39 11.53
C HIS A 44 -3.27 16.05 11.23
N VAL A 45 -4.55 16.07 10.85
CA VAL A 45 -5.28 14.85 10.47
C VAL A 45 -4.74 14.34 9.13
N ILE A 46 -4.51 15.22 8.16
CA ILE A 46 -3.93 14.83 6.86
C ILE A 46 -2.54 14.23 7.07
N GLU A 47 -1.70 14.86 7.88
CA GLU A 47 -0.34 14.39 8.21
C GLU A 47 -0.34 12.99 8.86
N GLU A 48 -1.30 12.68 9.74
CA GLU A 48 -1.46 11.35 10.32
C GLU A 48 -1.75 10.28 9.24
N PHE A 49 -2.65 10.59 8.31
CA PHE A 49 -2.98 9.67 7.21
C PHE A 49 -1.90 9.58 6.14
N GLU A 50 -1.15 10.66 5.88
CA GLU A 50 0.05 10.65 5.04
C GLU A 50 1.14 9.77 5.64
N THR A 51 1.36 9.86 6.95
CA THR A 51 2.32 9.00 7.67
C THR A 51 1.93 7.53 7.54
N LEU A 52 0.64 7.21 7.68
CA LEU A 52 0.12 5.86 7.47
C LEU A 52 0.35 5.37 6.03
N LEU A 53 0.05 6.20 5.03
CA LEU A 53 0.31 5.89 3.62
C LEU A 53 1.80 5.63 3.38
N GLN A 54 2.67 6.47 3.93
CA GLN A 54 4.12 6.34 3.82
C GLN A 54 4.59 5.01 4.42
N TRP A 55 4.06 4.60 5.57
CA TRP A 55 4.36 3.29 6.16
C TRP A 55 3.92 2.13 5.26
N HIS A 56 2.73 2.20 4.67
CA HIS A 56 2.26 1.17 3.73
C HIS A 56 3.15 1.05 2.50
N VAL A 57 3.60 2.17 1.92
CA VAL A 57 4.52 2.19 0.78
C VAL A 57 5.90 1.67 1.18
N ALA A 58 6.41 2.12 2.32
CA ALA A 58 7.71 1.71 2.84
C ALA A 58 7.78 0.19 3.03
N THR A 59 6.84 -0.37 3.77
CA THR A 59 6.77 -1.83 4.04
C THR A 59 6.43 -2.67 2.80
N TYR A 60 5.74 -2.10 1.81
CA TYR A 60 5.58 -2.78 0.52
C TYR A 60 6.91 -2.98 -0.22
N MET A 61 7.83 -2.01 -0.09
CA MET A 61 9.15 -2.06 -0.74
C MET A 61 10.17 -2.87 0.07
N ASP A 62 10.16 -2.69 1.39
CA ASP A 62 11.07 -3.34 2.32
C ASP A 62 10.39 -3.47 3.69
N ASN A 63 10.09 -4.71 4.09
CA ASN A 63 9.43 -4.99 5.37
C ASN A 63 10.40 -4.98 6.56
N ASP A 64 11.71 -4.92 6.33
CA ASP A 64 12.74 -4.91 7.37
C ASP A 64 13.18 -3.47 7.73
N LEU A 65 12.44 -2.47 7.27
CA LEU A 65 12.61 -1.08 7.67
C LEU A 65 12.33 -0.92 9.18
N PRO A 66 13.19 -0.20 9.92
CA PRO A 66 13.10 -0.03 11.37
C PRO A 66 11.87 0.77 11.83
#